data_AF-A0A6J4K7W3-F1
#
_entry.id   AF-A0A6J4K7W3-F1
#
_cell.length_a   1.000
_cell.length_b   1.000
_cell.length_c   1.000
_cell.angle_alpha   90.00
_cell.angle_beta   90.00
_cell.angle_gamma   90.00
#
_symmetry.space_group_name_H-M   'P 1'
#
loop_
_entity.id
_entity.type
_entity.pdbx_description
1 polymer ?
#
loop_
_entity_poly.entity_id
_entity_poly.type
_entity_poly.pdbx_seq_one_letter_code
_entity_poly.pdbx_strand_id
1 'polypeptide(L)'
;MPVRLTAKEAPNKRALENPGAGAFLARMGGEGAGLPFYAFLDGKGKKVADSRALPGGANIGFPLTPDEVRAFADLLKKAAPRMTDKERETVAAHLSKKGPR
;
A
#
# COMPACT_ATOMS: atom_id res chain seq x y z
N MET A 1 -20.11 -2.73 -13.04
CA MET A 1 -19.40 -1.44 -12.89
C MET A 1 -18.59 -1.47 -11.61
N PRO A 2 -17.32 -1.00 -11.59
CA PRO A 2 -16.55 -0.94 -10.36
C PRO A 2 -17.16 0.08 -9.39
N VAL A 3 -17.21 -0.25 -8.09
CA VAL A 3 -17.65 0.67 -7.04
C VAL A 3 -16.47 1.56 -6.64
N ARG A 4 -16.63 2.89 -6.76
CA ARG A 4 -15.64 3.87 -6.29
C ARG A 4 -15.87 4.15 -4.80
N LEU A 5 -14.82 3.98 -4.00
CA LEU A 5 -14.83 4.33 -2.57
C LEU A 5 -14.02 5.61 -2.36
N THR A 6 -14.58 6.57 -1.62
CA THR A 6 -13.94 7.86 -1.30
C THR A 6 -13.86 8.01 0.22
N ALA A 7 -12.66 8.15 0.76
CA ALA A 7 -12.39 8.31 2.20
C ALA A 7 -11.10 9.12 2.41
N LYS A 8 -10.96 9.69 3.62
CA LYS A 8 -9.83 10.56 4.02
C LYS A 8 -9.70 11.80 3.14
N GLU A 9 -10.83 12.39 2.77
CA GLU A 9 -10.84 13.69 2.10
C GLU A 9 -10.41 14.80 3.07
N ALA A 10 -9.93 15.91 2.52
CA ALA A 10 -9.60 17.09 3.31
C ALA A 10 -10.84 17.57 4.10
N PRO A 11 -10.66 18.27 5.25
CA PRO A 11 -11.79 18.65 6.12
C PRO A 11 -12.93 19.39 5.38
N ASN A 12 -12.60 20.27 4.44
CA ASN A 12 -13.57 21.02 3.63
C ASN A 12 -14.21 20.21 2.49
N LYS A 13 -13.80 18.96 2.28
CA LYS A 13 -14.28 18.05 1.23
C LYS A 13 -14.89 16.77 1.78
N ARG A 14 -15.07 16.67 3.09
CA ARG A 14 -15.60 15.45 3.74
C ARG A 14 -16.96 15.00 3.21
N ALA A 15 -17.77 15.93 2.69
CA ALA A 15 -19.03 15.62 2.02
C ALA A 15 -18.89 14.76 0.74
N LEU A 16 -17.68 14.63 0.18
CA LEU A 16 -17.38 13.77 -0.96
C LEU A 16 -17.10 12.31 -0.57
N GLU A 17 -16.92 12.03 0.72
CA GLU A 17 -16.79 10.65 1.21
C GLU A 17 -18.10 9.88 1.03
N ASN A 18 -18.01 8.57 0.84
CA ASN A 18 -19.19 7.74 0.61
C ASN A 18 -19.32 6.57 1.60
N PRO A 19 -20.56 6.08 1.82
CA PRO A 19 -20.81 5.03 2.81
C PRO A 19 -19.95 3.79 2.58
N GLY A 20 -19.42 3.23 3.67
CA GLY A 20 -18.61 2.02 3.65
C GLY A 20 -17.13 2.22 3.27
N ALA A 21 -16.74 3.37 2.70
CA ALA A 21 -15.34 3.60 2.31
C ALA A 21 -14.38 3.64 3.51
N GLY A 22 -14.75 4.35 4.57
CA GLY A 22 -13.96 4.39 5.82
C GLY A 22 -13.82 3.01 6.46
N ALA A 23 -14.94 2.26 6.57
CA ALA A 23 -14.93 0.91 7.12
C ALA A 23 -14.08 -0.06 6.27
N PHE A 24 -14.15 0.06 4.94
CA PHE A 24 -13.31 -0.72 4.04
C PHE A 24 -11.82 -0.37 4.23
N LEU A 25 -11.48 0.92 4.31
CA LEU A 25 -10.11 1.38 4.55
C LEU A 25 -9.57 0.87 5.91
N ALA A 26 -10.37 0.95 6.97
CA ALA A 26 -10.03 0.40 8.29
C ALA A 26 -9.80 -1.11 8.24
N ARG A 27 -10.67 -1.85 7.56
CA ARG A 27 -10.51 -3.30 7.33
C ARG A 27 -9.21 -3.64 6.58
N MET A 28 -8.76 -2.75 5.70
CA MET A 28 -7.47 -2.89 5.02
C MET A 28 -6.28 -2.48 5.91
N GLY A 29 -6.49 -1.80 7.04
CA GLY A 29 -5.42 -1.31 7.93
C GLY A 29 -5.03 0.16 7.70
N GLY A 30 -5.79 0.90 6.90
CA GLY A 30 -5.45 2.26 6.49
C GLY A 30 -5.88 3.38 7.46
N GLU A 31 -6.71 3.10 8.46
CA GLU A 31 -7.33 4.10 9.35
C GLU A 31 -6.28 5.01 10.03
N GLY A 32 -5.16 4.44 10.48
CA GLY A 32 -4.03 5.18 11.08
C GLY A 32 -2.72 5.16 10.28
N ALA A 33 -2.75 4.86 8.97
CA ALA A 33 -1.53 4.67 8.18
C ALA A 33 -0.91 5.97 7.62
N GLY A 34 -1.64 7.09 7.64
CA GLY A 34 -1.30 8.22 6.77
C GLY A 34 -1.51 7.90 5.29
N LEU A 35 -1.20 8.84 4.40
CA LEU A 35 -1.26 8.66 2.95
C LEU A 35 0.12 8.99 2.35
N PRO A 36 0.55 8.30 1.27
CA PRO A 36 -0.16 7.22 0.58
C PRO A 36 -0.18 5.90 1.39
N PHE A 37 -1.28 5.14 1.27
CA PHE A 37 -1.44 3.79 1.84
C PHE A 37 -1.88 2.83 0.73
N TYR A 38 -1.41 1.59 0.77
CA TYR A 38 -1.88 0.52 -0.12
C TYR A 38 -1.96 -0.83 0.59
N ALA A 39 -2.81 -1.69 0.06
CA ALA A 39 -2.95 -3.08 0.46
C ALA A 39 -2.95 -3.98 -0.77
N PHE A 40 -2.33 -5.16 -0.64
CA PHE A 40 -2.39 -6.22 -1.63
C PHE A 40 -3.51 -7.19 -1.26
N LEU A 41 -4.36 -7.52 -2.23
CA LEU A 41 -5.51 -8.39 -2.03
C LEU A 41 -5.35 -9.68 -2.83
N ASP A 42 -5.93 -10.78 -2.33
CA ASP A 42 -6.11 -11.99 -3.11
C ASP A 42 -7.28 -11.87 -4.09
N GLY A 43 -7.49 -12.90 -4.93
CA GLY A 43 -8.59 -12.93 -5.90
C GLY A 43 -10.00 -12.93 -5.30
N LYS A 44 -10.13 -13.05 -3.97
CA LYS A 44 -11.40 -12.97 -3.22
C LYS A 44 -11.56 -11.62 -2.51
N GLY A 45 -10.62 -10.69 -2.69
CA GLY A 45 -10.62 -9.38 -2.05
C GLY A 45 -10.19 -9.41 -0.58
N LYS A 46 -9.59 -10.50 -0.11
CA LYS A 46 -9.02 -10.58 1.25
C LYS A 46 -7.62 -9.99 1.25
N LYS A 47 -7.30 -9.18 2.27
CA LYS A 47 -5.96 -8.61 2.43
C LYS A 47 -4.91 -9.69 2.64
N VAL A 48 -3.85 -9.63 1.84
CA VAL A 48 -2.63 -10.45 1.96
C VAL A 48 -1.56 -9.70 2.75
N ALA A 49 -1.31 -8.44 2.40
CA ALA A 49 -0.35 -7.57 3.08
C ALA A 49 -0.71 -6.09 2.83
N ASP A 50 -0.07 -5.17 3.54
CA ASP A 50 -0.25 -3.73 3.36
C ASP A 50 1.05 -2.94 3.59
N SER A 51 1.02 -1.65 3.29
CA SER A 51 2.17 -0.76 3.34
C SER A 51 2.67 -0.45 4.76
N ARG A 52 2.02 -0.92 5.83
CA ARG A 52 2.49 -0.79 7.22
C ARG A 52 3.55 -1.85 7.57
N ALA A 53 4.61 -1.88 6.77
CA ALA A 53 5.57 -2.98 6.71
C ALA A 53 6.86 -2.76 7.52
N LEU A 54 7.01 -1.62 8.20
CA LEU A 54 8.14 -1.34 9.09
C LEU A 54 7.83 -1.72 10.55
N PRO A 55 8.85 -1.81 11.44
CA PRO A 55 8.65 -2.07 12.86
C PRO A 55 7.59 -1.15 13.49
N GLY A 56 6.76 -1.70 14.39
CA GLY A 56 5.63 -0.99 14.97
C GLY A 56 4.47 -0.72 14.00
N GLY A 57 4.50 -1.30 12.79
CA GLY A 57 3.48 -1.09 11.76
C GLY A 57 3.57 0.31 11.15
N ALA A 58 4.76 0.90 11.07
CA ALA A 58 4.95 2.16 10.37
C ALA A 58 4.72 1.97 8.86
N ASN A 59 4.05 2.95 8.25
CA ASN A 59 3.71 2.94 6.83
C ASN A 59 4.91 3.38 5.99
N ILE A 60 5.26 2.60 4.96
CA ILE A 60 6.35 2.92 4.03
C ILE A 60 5.96 3.91 2.95
N GLY A 61 4.65 4.14 2.73
CA GLY A 61 4.19 4.99 1.63
C GLY A 61 4.82 4.59 0.30
N PHE A 62 5.27 5.56 -0.49
CA PHE A 62 6.14 5.25 -1.63
C PHE A 62 7.55 4.94 -1.11
N PRO A 63 8.10 3.73 -1.36
CA PRO A 63 9.38 3.33 -0.79
C PRO A 63 10.54 4.12 -1.40
N LEU A 64 11.32 4.80 -0.54
CA LEU A 64 12.45 5.66 -0.94
C LEU A 64 13.76 5.26 -0.27
N THR A 65 13.70 4.85 0.99
CA THR A 65 14.89 4.42 1.75
C THR A 65 15.23 2.95 1.48
N PRO A 66 16.47 2.51 1.69
CA PRO A 66 16.85 1.11 1.52
C PRO A 66 15.99 0.13 2.33
N ASP A 67 15.61 0.51 3.56
CA ASP A 67 14.76 -0.33 4.42
C ASP A 67 13.31 -0.39 3.90
N GLU A 68 12.76 0.71 3.38
CA GLU A 68 11.44 0.71 2.76
C GLU A 68 11.43 -0.08 1.44
N VAL A 69 12.49 0.00 0.63
CA VAL A 69 12.62 -0.79 -0.60
C VAL A 69 12.70 -2.28 -0.27
N ARG A 70 13.47 -2.67 0.76
CA ARG A 70 13.51 -4.05 1.24
C ARG A 70 12.14 -4.51 1.74
N ALA A 71 11.48 -3.70 2.56
CA ALA A 71 10.14 -4.00 3.06
C ALA A 71 9.14 -4.17 1.91
N PHE A 72 9.21 -3.32 0.87
CA PHE A 72 8.38 -3.45 -0.32
C PHE A 72 8.67 -4.73 -1.11
N ALA A 73 9.93 -5.12 -1.27
CA ALA A 73 10.29 -6.39 -1.90
C ALA A 73 9.72 -7.60 -1.13
N ASP A 74 9.73 -7.56 0.22
CA ASP A 74 9.10 -8.58 1.07
C ASP A 74 7.57 -8.60 0.91
N LEU A 75 6.93 -7.44 0.73
CA LEU A 75 5.50 -7.37 0.39
C LEU A 75 5.22 -8.04 -0.95
N LEU A 76 6.03 -7.76 -1.99
CA LEU A 76 5.89 -8.40 -3.31
C LEU A 76 6.09 -9.92 -3.23
N LYS A 77 7.04 -10.40 -2.43
CA LYS A 77 7.25 -11.83 -2.21
C LYS A 77 6.02 -12.52 -1.62
N LYS A 78 5.31 -11.85 -0.70
CA LYS A 78 4.07 -12.36 -0.09
C LYS A 78 2.86 -12.25 -1.02
N ALA A 79 2.71 -11.10 -1.68
CA ALA A 79 1.53 -10.74 -2.46
C ALA A 79 1.54 -11.30 -3.88
N ALA A 80 2.72 -11.49 -4.47
CA ALA A 80 2.90 -11.97 -5.83
C ALA A 80 3.83 -13.20 -5.84
N PRO A 81 3.39 -14.36 -5.30
CA PRO A 81 4.24 -15.54 -5.17
C PRO A 81 4.71 -16.13 -6.50
N ARG A 82 4.08 -15.73 -7.63
CA ARG A 82 4.50 -16.11 -8.98
C ARG A 82 5.57 -15.19 -9.59
N MET A 83 5.82 -14.04 -8.97
CA MET A 83 6.91 -13.15 -9.37
C MET A 83 8.23 -13.83 -9.00
N THR A 84 9.17 -13.85 -9.93
CA THR A 84 10.52 -14.39 -9.70
C THR A 84 11.36 -13.45 -8.85
N ASP A 85 12.47 -13.95 -8.31
CA ASP A 85 13.43 -13.10 -7.58
C ASP A 85 14.00 -11.99 -8.49
N LYS A 86 14.35 -12.33 -9.73
CA LYS A 86 14.90 -11.37 -10.71
C LYS A 86 13.93 -10.23 -11.06
N GLU A 87 12.64 -10.54 -11.17
CA GLU A 87 11.62 -9.51 -11.40
C GLU A 87 11.49 -8.59 -10.18
N ARG A 88 11.50 -9.15 -8.96
CA ARG A 88 11.48 -8.35 -7.73
C ARG A 88 12.71 -7.46 -7.60
N GLU A 89 13.89 -7.98 -7.93
CA GLU A 89 15.13 -7.21 -7.97
C GLU A 89 15.06 -6.07 -8.98
N THR A 90 14.43 -6.29 -10.14
CA THR A 90 14.22 -5.23 -11.14
C THR A 90 13.40 -4.06 -10.57
N VAL A 91 12.35 -4.37 -9.81
CA VAL A 91 11.54 -3.35 -9.12
C VAL A 91 12.34 -2.65 -8.02
N ALA A 92 13.03 -3.40 -7.16
CA ALA A 92 13.85 -2.83 -6.08
C ALA A 92 14.97 -1.93 -6.62
N ALA A 93 15.62 -2.34 -7.72
CA ALA A 93 16.64 -1.56 -8.40
C ALA A 93 16.07 -0.27 -9.01
N HIS A 94 14.84 -0.30 -9.55
CA HIS A 94 14.18 0.90 -10.03
C HIS A 94 13.91 1.89 -8.89
N LEU A 95 13.37 1.42 -7.77
CA LEU A 95 13.07 2.26 -6.59
C LEU A 95 14.33 2.83 -5.94
N SER A 96 15.45 2.13 -6.04
CA SER A 96 16.74 2.55 -5.49
C SER A 96 17.49 3.57 -6.36
N LYS A 97 17.09 3.74 -7.63
CA LYS A 97 17.57 4.86 -8.44
C LYS A 97 16.92 6.11 -7.89
N LYS A 98 17.72 7.09 -7.45
CA LYS A 98 17.28 8.39 -6.89
C LYS A 98 15.97 8.81 -7.55
N GLY A 99 14.87 8.72 -6.81
CA GLY A 99 13.53 9.03 -7.32
C GLY A 99 13.50 10.45 -7.90
N PRO A 100 12.57 10.76 -8.82
CA PRO A 100 12.38 12.14 -9.26
C PRO A 100 12.17 13.01 -8.01
N ARG A 101 13.01 14.03 -7.87
CA ARG A 101 12.80 15.13 -6.93
C ARG A 101 11.70 16.03 -7.44
#